data_AF-A0A319E372-F1
#
_entry.id   AF-A0A319E372-F1
#
_cell.length_a   1.000
_cell.length_b   1.000
_cell.length_c   1.000
_cell.angle_alpha   90.00
_cell.angle_beta   90.00
_cell.angle_gamma   90.00
#
_symmetry.space_group_name_H-M   'P 1'
#
loop_
_entity.id
_entity.type
_entity.pdbx_description
1 polymer ?
#
loop_
_entity_poly.entity_id
_entity_poly.type
_entity_poly.pdbx_seq_one_letter_code
_entity_poly.pdbx_strand_id
1 'polypeptide(L)'
;MGTSLHRYLDIKIHQAIRKRPYDKITVVGTYTRASPSEIFQGEKTDKTFNWQRPTALVVGNELQIQCFPGHDHVEHYAELIATYLEIQHNNGHEGLTPSSRVYIIPPSRLDTQQALRDTNLNDLPSDVNTVVLGLVYRLDRLTNGIEWQGSDGCFGWVVKRFHDRVVAFVGCRVSFWGDISGEVVHYLASSRPIREVIYLGKLGSVKKGIRPNTFLATGGQSHVHGQIVEWDNVLEPSVALLASDYTIVGNHVTLGSVMHETQDWLSALSPEVDFVDPEVGRMAQAAVSCGVGFGYLHIVSDNVAEKYDEDLSNEREERVLVGRAHLYEVVEDVLFHHLSAGDGTDGLPDSLRGTLGTVDGQKASE
;
A
#
# COMPACT_ATOMS: atom_id res chain seq x y z
N MET A 1 -10.86 14.47 -0.42
CA MET A 1 -10.15 15.12 -1.57
C MET A 1 -10.50 16.60 -1.82
N GLY A 2 -11.77 17.03 -1.79
CA GLY A 2 -12.13 18.47 -1.90
C GLY A 2 -11.57 19.14 -3.16
N THR A 3 -10.97 20.34 -3.02
CA THR A 3 -10.34 21.10 -4.11
C THR A 3 -9.22 20.35 -4.86
N SER A 4 -8.61 19.32 -4.24
CA SER A 4 -7.51 18.55 -4.83
C SER A 4 -8.01 17.47 -5.80
N LEU A 5 -9.32 17.17 -5.82
CA LEU A 5 -9.90 16.08 -6.60
C LEU A 5 -9.61 16.20 -8.11
N HIS A 6 -9.83 17.37 -8.70
CA HIS A 6 -9.62 17.55 -10.14
C HIS A 6 -8.16 17.28 -10.53
N ARG A 7 -7.21 17.83 -9.77
CA ARG A 7 -5.77 17.60 -9.99
C ARG A 7 -5.39 16.12 -9.79
N TYR A 8 -5.96 15.48 -8.77
CA TYR A 8 -5.75 14.05 -8.52
C TYR A 8 -6.22 13.19 -9.70
N LEU A 9 -7.40 13.47 -10.25
CA LEU A 9 -7.94 12.75 -11.41
C LEU A 9 -7.09 13.01 -12.66
N ASP A 10 -6.74 14.27 -12.92
CA ASP A 10 -6.02 14.67 -14.14
C ASP A 10 -4.71 13.88 -14.34
N ILE A 11 -3.97 13.59 -13.27
CA ILE A 11 -2.71 12.83 -13.35
C ILE A 11 -2.90 11.30 -13.43
N LYS A 12 -4.14 10.79 -13.36
CA LYS A 12 -4.48 9.35 -13.29
C LYS A 12 -5.25 8.84 -14.50
N ILE A 13 -5.95 9.71 -15.22
CA ILE A 13 -6.79 9.32 -16.35
C ILE A 13 -5.97 9.03 -17.60
N HIS A 14 -6.18 7.84 -18.18
CA HIS A 14 -5.50 7.39 -19.39
C HIS A 14 -5.71 8.35 -20.58
N GLN A 15 -4.66 8.65 -21.36
CA GLN A 15 -4.74 9.62 -22.46
C GLN A 15 -5.82 9.28 -23.48
N ALA A 16 -6.07 7.98 -23.72
CA ALA A 16 -7.09 7.50 -24.66
C ALA A 16 -8.50 8.01 -24.35
N ILE A 17 -8.83 8.23 -23.06
CA ILE A 17 -10.14 8.74 -22.62
C ILE A 17 -10.37 10.18 -23.09
N ARG A 18 -9.28 10.95 -23.26
CA ARG A 18 -9.31 12.36 -23.66
C ARG A 18 -9.34 12.56 -25.19
N LYS A 19 -9.01 11.54 -25.98
CA LYS A 19 -8.76 11.68 -27.42
C LYS A 19 -10.04 11.96 -28.22
N ARG A 20 -11.15 11.30 -27.87
CA ARG A 20 -12.42 11.33 -28.61
C ARG A 20 -13.55 10.74 -27.75
N PRO A 21 -14.82 10.98 -28.10
CA PRO A 21 -15.90 10.23 -27.48
C PRO A 21 -15.91 8.78 -28.00
N TYR A 22 -16.27 7.84 -27.12
CA TYR A 22 -16.49 6.43 -27.41
C TYR A 22 -17.97 6.09 -27.18
N ASP A 23 -18.44 5.01 -27.82
CA ASP A 23 -19.80 4.51 -27.57
C ASP A 23 -19.93 4.00 -26.14
N LYS A 24 -18.87 3.41 -25.60
CA LYS A 24 -18.71 3.05 -24.19
C LYS A 24 -17.25 2.96 -23.78
N ILE A 25 -16.99 3.17 -22.49
CA ILE A 25 -15.73 2.85 -21.84
C ILE A 25 -15.99 1.68 -20.90
N THR A 26 -15.18 0.63 -20.98
CA THR A 26 -15.30 -0.54 -20.10
C THR A 26 -13.99 -0.75 -19.35
N VAL A 27 -14.03 -0.74 -18.03
CA VAL A 27 -12.89 -1.09 -17.18
C VAL A 27 -12.93 -2.59 -16.91
N VAL A 28 -11.85 -3.29 -17.23
CA VAL A 28 -11.79 -4.76 -17.20
C VAL A 28 -10.59 -5.25 -16.39
N GLY A 29 -10.77 -6.37 -15.69
CA GLY A 29 -9.69 -7.09 -15.03
C GLY A 29 -8.89 -7.90 -16.05
N THR A 30 -7.97 -7.28 -16.77
CA THR A 30 -7.06 -7.94 -17.72
C THR A 30 -5.75 -7.18 -17.74
N TYR A 31 -4.65 -7.85 -17.43
CA TYR A 31 -3.33 -7.25 -17.46
C TYR A 31 -2.62 -7.59 -18.78
N THR A 32 -2.48 -6.59 -19.65
CA THR A 32 -1.63 -6.69 -20.84
C THR A 32 -0.88 -5.39 -21.05
N ARG A 33 0.40 -5.51 -21.40
CA ARG A 33 1.27 -4.39 -21.78
C ARG A 33 1.79 -4.52 -23.20
N ALA A 34 1.28 -5.49 -23.95
CA ALA A 34 1.66 -5.73 -25.33
C ALA A 34 0.73 -5.01 -26.30
N SER A 35 1.25 -4.68 -27.49
CA SER A 35 0.45 -4.18 -28.61
C SER A 35 -0.67 -5.18 -28.95
N PRO A 36 -1.90 -4.73 -29.25
CA PRO A 36 -2.31 -3.36 -29.55
C PRO A 36 -2.71 -2.48 -28.36
N SER A 37 -2.51 -2.92 -27.11
CA SER A 37 -2.83 -2.09 -25.94
C SER A 37 -1.84 -0.93 -25.79
N GLU A 38 -2.35 0.28 -25.61
CA GLU A 38 -1.58 1.49 -25.36
C GLU A 38 -1.21 1.59 -23.88
N ILE A 39 0.06 1.86 -23.59
CA ILE A 39 0.54 2.15 -22.23
C ILE A 39 0.18 3.59 -21.85
N PHE A 40 -0.16 3.80 -20.58
CA PHE A 40 -0.41 5.12 -20.04
C PHE A 40 0.84 6.00 -20.10
N GLN A 41 0.74 7.19 -20.69
CA GLN A 41 1.87 8.10 -20.84
C GLN A 41 2.30 8.78 -19.52
N GLY A 42 1.43 8.80 -18.52
CA GLY A 42 1.73 9.37 -17.20
C GLY A 42 2.34 8.37 -16.20
N GLU A 43 2.85 7.23 -16.67
CA GLU A 43 3.60 6.31 -15.81
C GLU A 43 4.87 6.96 -15.25
N LYS A 44 5.19 6.64 -13.99
CA LYS A 44 6.33 7.23 -13.28
C LYS A 44 7.61 6.53 -13.70
N THR A 45 8.54 7.24 -14.32
CA THR A 45 9.84 6.70 -14.76
C THR A 45 10.92 6.77 -13.68
N ASP A 46 10.67 7.50 -12.60
CA ASP A 46 11.59 7.72 -11.47
C ASP A 46 11.41 6.70 -10.33
N LYS A 47 10.56 5.69 -10.51
CA LYS A 47 10.22 4.71 -9.46
C LYS A 47 10.57 3.29 -9.87
N THR A 48 11.16 2.55 -8.94
CA THR A 48 11.41 1.11 -9.10
C THR A 48 10.11 0.31 -9.13
N PHE A 49 9.16 0.67 -8.26
CA PHE A 49 7.89 -0.04 -8.04
C PHE A 49 6.70 0.93 -8.02
N ASN A 50 5.47 0.38 -8.11
CA ASN A 50 4.21 1.12 -8.02
C ASN A 50 4.10 2.25 -9.07
N TRP A 51 4.42 1.92 -10.32
CA TRP A 51 4.45 2.87 -11.44
C TRP A 51 3.62 2.45 -12.64
N GLN A 52 3.44 1.15 -12.88
CA GLN A 52 2.63 0.64 -13.98
C GLN A 52 1.16 0.94 -13.71
N ARG A 53 0.51 1.54 -14.71
CA ARG A 53 -0.91 1.91 -14.70
C ARG A 53 -1.68 1.02 -15.67
N PRO A 54 -3.03 1.05 -15.62
CA PRO A 54 -3.85 0.38 -16.62
C PRO A 54 -3.48 0.81 -18.04
N THR A 55 -3.57 -0.13 -18.96
CA THR A 55 -3.41 0.12 -20.40
C THR A 55 -4.77 0.36 -21.04
N ALA A 56 -4.78 0.79 -22.30
CA ALA A 56 -6.01 1.00 -23.04
C ALA A 56 -6.02 0.26 -24.37
N LEU A 57 -7.14 -0.38 -24.68
CA LEU A 57 -7.37 -1.04 -25.96
C LEU A 57 -8.60 -0.44 -26.63
N VAL A 58 -8.45 0.03 -27.87
CA VAL A 58 -9.57 0.51 -28.68
C VAL A 58 -10.07 -0.64 -29.54
N VAL A 59 -11.35 -0.99 -29.41
CA VAL A 59 -12.02 -2.02 -30.22
C VAL A 59 -13.16 -1.37 -30.97
N GLY A 60 -12.93 -1.04 -32.24
CA GLY A 60 -13.89 -0.25 -33.04
C GLY A 60 -14.12 1.14 -32.44
N ASN A 61 -15.33 1.39 -31.94
CA ASN A 61 -15.69 2.66 -31.29
C ASN A 61 -15.82 2.55 -29.76
N GLU A 62 -15.34 1.45 -29.18
CA GLU A 62 -15.33 1.21 -27.73
C GLU A 62 -13.91 1.32 -27.17
N LEU A 63 -13.80 1.74 -25.92
CA LEU A 63 -12.54 1.82 -25.19
C LEU A 63 -12.56 0.81 -24.04
N GLN A 64 -11.56 -0.06 -23.98
CA GLN A 64 -11.29 -0.88 -22.81
C GLN A 64 -10.13 -0.30 -22.02
N ILE A 65 -10.32 -0.12 -20.71
CA ILE A 65 -9.26 0.20 -19.76
C ILE A 65 -8.91 -1.10 -19.02
N GLN A 66 -7.68 -1.55 -19.19
CA GLN A 66 -7.20 -2.88 -18.82
C GLN A 66 -6.38 -2.78 -17.53
N CYS A 67 -7.02 -3.12 -16.42
CA CYS A 67 -6.43 -3.11 -15.08
C CYS A 67 -5.83 -4.48 -14.72
N PHE A 68 -4.85 -4.51 -13.82
CA PHE A 68 -4.47 -5.78 -13.21
C PHE A 68 -5.70 -6.39 -12.50
N PRO A 69 -5.98 -7.71 -12.66
CA PRO A 69 -7.21 -8.27 -12.13
C PRO A 69 -7.32 -8.12 -10.61
N GLY A 70 -8.32 -7.35 -10.19
CA GLY A 70 -8.77 -7.13 -8.81
C GLY A 70 -10.13 -6.42 -8.85
N HIS A 71 -11.05 -6.82 -8.00
CA HIS A 71 -12.41 -6.27 -7.98
C HIS A 71 -12.37 -4.78 -7.62
N ASP A 72 -11.77 -4.48 -6.47
CA ASP A 72 -11.68 -3.12 -5.93
C ASP A 72 -10.85 -2.25 -6.88
N HIS A 73 -9.84 -2.83 -7.53
CA HIS A 73 -8.98 -2.10 -8.47
C HIS A 73 -9.70 -1.70 -9.77
N VAL A 74 -10.54 -2.58 -10.31
CA VAL A 74 -11.36 -2.29 -11.51
C VAL A 74 -12.44 -1.27 -11.17
N GLU A 75 -13.10 -1.42 -10.03
CA GLU A 75 -14.10 -0.47 -9.54
C GLU A 75 -13.48 0.92 -9.31
N HIS A 76 -12.34 0.99 -8.61
CA HIS A 76 -11.60 2.22 -8.38
C HIS A 76 -11.35 2.99 -9.68
N TYR A 77 -10.80 2.35 -10.72
CA TYR A 77 -10.56 3.03 -11.99
C TYR A 77 -11.83 3.46 -12.71
N ALA A 78 -12.91 2.67 -12.63
CA ALA A 78 -14.19 3.08 -13.21
C ALA A 78 -14.74 4.34 -12.54
N GLU A 79 -14.66 4.43 -11.22
CA GLU A 79 -15.06 5.62 -10.46
C GLU A 79 -14.20 6.84 -10.80
N LEU A 80 -12.88 6.68 -10.91
CA LEU A 80 -11.99 7.77 -11.33
C LEU A 80 -12.40 8.32 -12.70
N ILE A 81 -12.64 7.42 -13.66
CA ILE A 81 -12.99 7.78 -15.04
C ILE A 81 -14.36 8.45 -15.10
N ALA A 82 -15.37 7.86 -14.46
CA ALA A 82 -16.72 8.40 -14.43
C ALA A 82 -16.73 9.79 -13.78
N THR A 83 -16.04 9.95 -12.65
CA THR A 83 -15.94 11.24 -11.95
C THR A 83 -15.20 12.28 -12.78
N TYR A 84 -14.10 11.90 -13.44
CA TYR A 84 -13.38 12.81 -14.32
C TYR A 84 -14.27 13.31 -15.45
N LEU A 85 -14.95 12.41 -16.15
CA LEU A 85 -15.84 12.75 -17.27
C LEU A 85 -17.00 13.63 -16.83
N GLU A 86 -17.56 13.38 -15.65
CA GLU A 86 -18.60 14.21 -15.04
C GLU A 86 -18.10 15.64 -14.78
N ILE A 87 -16.90 15.79 -14.23
CA ILE A 87 -16.30 17.12 -14.01
C ILE A 87 -16.02 17.82 -15.34
N GLN A 88 -15.51 17.11 -16.35
CA GLN A 88 -15.27 17.68 -17.68
C GLN A 88 -16.57 18.17 -18.32
N HIS A 89 -17.64 17.38 -18.22
CA HIS A 89 -18.96 17.77 -18.72
C HIS A 89 -19.48 19.03 -18.02
N ASN A 90 -19.42 19.08 -16.69
CA ASN A 90 -19.84 20.24 -15.90
C ASN A 90 -19.01 21.50 -16.18
N ASN A 91 -17.77 21.34 -16.67
CA ASN A 91 -16.91 22.42 -17.12
C ASN A 91 -17.15 22.81 -18.60
N GLY A 92 -18.15 22.25 -19.28
CA GLY A 92 -18.51 22.57 -20.66
C GLY A 92 -17.74 21.81 -21.74
N HIS A 93 -17.01 20.74 -21.39
CA HIS A 93 -16.31 19.90 -22.36
C HIS A 93 -17.24 18.81 -22.93
N GLU A 94 -18.03 19.15 -23.96
CA GLU A 94 -19.03 18.25 -24.58
C GLU A 94 -18.44 17.19 -25.53
N GLY A 95 -17.13 17.22 -25.81
CA GLY A 95 -16.45 16.34 -26.77
C GLY A 95 -15.99 14.98 -26.23
N LEU A 96 -16.35 14.62 -24.99
CA LEU A 96 -15.89 13.39 -24.34
C LEU A 96 -17.05 12.41 -24.11
N THR A 97 -16.69 11.16 -23.80
CA THR A 97 -17.66 10.13 -23.44
C THR A 97 -18.42 10.55 -22.17
N PRO A 98 -19.77 10.47 -22.13
CA PRO A 98 -20.53 10.71 -20.90
C PRO A 98 -20.13 9.75 -19.77
N SER A 99 -20.15 10.24 -18.52
CA SER A 99 -19.90 9.46 -17.30
C SER A 99 -20.82 8.23 -17.19
N SER A 100 -22.07 8.36 -17.63
CA SER A 100 -23.09 7.29 -17.66
C SER A 100 -22.78 6.12 -18.62
N ARG A 101 -21.71 6.23 -19.43
CA ARG A 101 -21.26 5.19 -20.36
C ARG A 101 -19.94 4.54 -19.94
N VAL A 102 -19.60 4.65 -18.66
CA VAL A 102 -18.50 3.92 -18.02
C VAL A 102 -19.07 2.66 -17.38
N TYR A 103 -18.53 1.50 -17.76
CA TYR A 103 -18.97 0.19 -17.28
C TYR A 103 -17.81 -0.59 -16.67
N ILE A 104 -18.14 -1.55 -15.81
CA ILE A 104 -17.17 -2.47 -15.22
C ILE A 104 -17.42 -3.91 -15.69
N ILE A 105 -16.33 -4.65 -15.91
CA ILE A 105 -16.34 -6.12 -15.92
C ILE A 105 -15.45 -6.55 -14.75
N PRO A 106 -16.03 -6.81 -13.57
CA PRO A 106 -15.26 -7.16 -12.40
C PRO A 106 -14.65 -8.56 -12.58
N PRO A 107 -13.34 -8.73 -12.29
CA PRO A 107 -12.73 -10.05 -12.25
C PRO A 107 -13.24 -10.83 -11.04
N SER A 108 -13.28 -12.15 -11.17
CA SER A 108 -13.46 -13.04 -10.02
C SER A 108 -12.16 -13.19 -9.23
N ARG A 109 -12.26 -13.69 -8.00
CA ARG A 109 -11.09 -14.08 -7.21
C ARG A 109 -10.18 -15.08 -7.95
N LEU A 110 -10.78 -15.98 -8.73
CA LEU A 110 -10.04 -16.96 -9.52
C LEU A 110 -9.22 -16.28 -10.63
N ASP A 111 -9.77 -15.25 -11.27
CA ASP A 111 -9.07 -14.47 -12.29
C ASP A 111 -7.87 -13.74 -11.67
N THR A 112 -8.05 -13.14 -10.49
CA THR A 112 -6.96 -12.50 -9.74
C THR A 112 -5.84 -13.50 -9.39
N GLN A 113 -6.21 -14.66 -8.85
CA GLN A 113 -5.25 -15.71 -8.53
C GLN A 113 -4.54 -16.27 -9.77
N GLN A 114 -5.24 -16.38 -10.91
CA GLN A 114 -4.61 -16.78 -12.17
C GLN A 114 -3.63 -15.73 -12.66
N ALA A 115 -4.01 -14.45 -12.62
CA ALA A 115 -3.13 -13.36 -13.02
C ALA A 115 -1.86 -13.29 -12.15
N LEU A 116 -1.97 -13.54 -10.84
CA LEU A 116 -0.82 -13.66 -9.94
C LEU A 116 0.09 -14.84 -10.31
N ARG A 117 -0.49 -16.01 -10.64
CA ARG A 117 0.26 -17.19 -11.13
C ARG A 117 1.04 -16.90 -12.42
N ASP A 118 0.46 -16.08 -13.30
CA ASP A 118 1.05 -15.72 -14.58
C ASP A 118 2.14 -14.64 -14.45
N THR A 119 2.40 -14.13 -13.23
CA THR A 119 3.54 -13.26 -12.94
C THR A 119 4.79 -14.03 -12.55
N ASN A 120 5.91 -13.32 -12.42
CA ASN A 120 7.17 -13.85 -11.90
C ASN A 120 7.19 -14.05 -10.36
N LEU A 121 6.05 -13.94 -9.67
CA LEU A 121 6.00 -14.21 -8.23
C LEU A 121 6.30 -15.68 -7.90
N ASN A 122 6.15 -16.59 -8.86
CA ASN A 122 6.58 -17.99 -8.76
C ASN A 122 8.09 -18.18 -8.67
N ASP A 123 8.87 -17.23 -9.16
CA ASP A 123 10.33 -17.33 -9.19
C ASP A 123 10.97 -16.93 -7.85
N LEU A 124 10.16 -16.44 -6.89
CA LEU A 124 10.62 -16.14 -5.54
C LEU A 124 11.15 -17.44 -4.87
N PRO A 125 12.36 -17.43 -4.27
CA PRO A 125 12.98 -18.63 -3.70
C PRO A 125 12.07 -19.38 -2.72
N SER A 126 12.10 -20.70 -2.80
CA SER A 126 11.18 -21.59 -2.07
C SER A 126 11.45 -21.68 -0.56
N ASP A 127 12.64 -21.29 -0.11
CA ASP A 127 13.04 -21.29 1.30
C ASP A 127 12.71 -19.98 2.03
N VAL A 128 12.16 -18.98 1.33
CA VAL A 128 11.64 -17.74 1.94
C VAL A 128 10.54 -18.10 2.93
N ASN A 129 10.66 -17.57 4.15
CA ASN A 129 9.71 -17.78 5.24
C ASN A 129 9.16 -16.48 5.84
N THR A 130 9.73 -15.32 5.49
CA THR A 130 9.20 -14.00 5.84
C THR A 130 9.14 -13.13 4.59
N VAL A 131 8.06 -12.40 4.38
CA VAL A 131 7.93 -11.45 3.26
C VAL A 131 7.66 -10.05 3.78
N VAL A 132 8.46 -9.08 3.33
CA VAL A 132 8.21 -7.65 3.53
C VAL A 132 7.71 -7.07 2.21
N LEU A 133 6.51 -6.49 2.21
CA LEU A 133 5.83 -5.92 1.04
C LEU A 133 5.77 -4.39 1.08
N GLY A 134 5.60 -3.79 -0.10
CA GLY A 134 5.23 -2.39 -0.25
C GLY A 134 6.40 -1.47 -0.61
N LEU A 135 6.66 -0.45 0.21
CA LEU A 135 7.71 0.57 -0.04
C LEU A 135 9.13 0.06 0.27
N VAL A 136 9.42 -1.21 -0.02
CA VAL A 136 10.71 -1.86 0.28
C VAL A 136 11.91 -1.21 -0.40
N TYR A 137 11.70 -0.46 -1.48
CA TYR A 137 12.72 0.34 -2.15
C TYR A 137 13.15 1.60 -1.37
N ARG A 138 12.56 1.84 -0.21
CA ARG A 138 12.94 2.90 0.74
C ARG A 138 13.75 2.36 1.93
N LEU A 139 14.03 1.06 1.95
CA LEU A 139 14.72 0.37 3.03
C LEU A 139 16.17 0.06 2.62
N ASP A 140 16.95 1.11 2.36
CA ASP A 140 18.29 0.99 1.79
C ASP A 140 19.28 0.27 2.74
N ARG A 141 19.17 0.47 4.06
CA ARG A 141 20.00 -0.19 5.08
C ARG A 141 19.70 -1.69 5.19
N LEU A 142 18.48 -2.12 4.85
CA LEU A 142 18.08 -3.53 4.87
C LEU A 142 18.32 -4.24 3.54
N THR A 143 18.15 -3.52 2.42
CA THR A 143 18.29 -4.09 1.08
C THR A 143 19.69 -3.93 0.50
N ASN A 144 20.52 -3.05 1.05
CA ASN A 144 21.89 -2.69 0.63
C ASN A 144 22.00 -2.18 -0.82
N GLY A 145 20.96 -1.54 -1.35
CA GLY A 145 20.98 -0.97 -2.71
C GLY A 145 21.31 -1.97 -3.82
N ILE A 146 21.04 -3.27 -3.59
CA ILE A 146 21.32 -4.37 -4.54
C ILE A 146 20.39 -4.26 -5.75
N GLU A 147 20.83 -4.81 -6.89
CA GLU A 147 19.99 -5.02 -8.06
C GLU A 147 18.82 -5.97 -7.72
N TRP A 148 17.61 -5.46 -7.91
CA TRP A 148 16.37 -6.20 -7.69
C TRP A 148 16.28 -7.38 -8.66
N GLN A 149 16.13 -8.60 -8.13
CA GLN A 149 15.81 -9.77 -8.94
C GLN A 149 14.40 -9.64 -9.53
N GLY A 150 14.11 -10.37 -10.61
CA GLY A 150 12.82 -10.27 -11.30
C GLY A 150 12.61 -8.91 -11.97
N SER A 151 13.66 -8.31 -12.53
CA SER A 151 13.63 -6.96 -13.10
C SER A 151 12.68 -6.82 -14.31
N ASP A 152 12.40 -7.92 -14.99
CA ASP A 152 11.58 -8.07 -16.19
C ASP A 152 10.09 -8.38 -15.92
N GLY A 153 9.72 -8.80 -14.72
CA GLY A 153 8.36 -9.18 -14.36
C GLY A 153 7.53 -8.12 -13.62
N CYS A 154 6.39 -8.51 -13.05
CA CYS A 154 5.54 -7.63 -12.24
C CYS A 154 6.11 -7.36 -10.86
N PHE A 155 6.82 -8.32 -10.29
CA PHE A 155 7.41 -8.25 -8.96
C PHE A 155 8.93 -8.18 -9.05
N GLY A 156 9.55 -7.51 -8.10
CA GLY A 156 11.00 -7.59 -7.92
C GLY A 156 11.33 -7.77 -6.46
N TRP A 157 12.43 -8.45 -6.17
CA TRP A 157 12.80 -8.77 -4.79
C TRP A 157 14.29 -8.74 -4.51
N VAL A 158 14.60 -8.59 -3.22
CA VAL A 158 15.91 -8.86 -2.62
C VAL A 158 15.68 -9.86 -1.49
N VAL A 159 16.51 -10.91 -1.43
CA VAL A 159 16.47 -11.90 -0.35
C VAL A 159 17.64 -11.68 0.60
N LYS A 160 17.36 -11.69 1.90
CA LYS A 160 18.33 -11.56 2.98
C LYS A 160 18.08 -12.61 4.04
N ARG A 161 19.12 -12.93 4.81
CA ARG A 161 19.02 -13.83 5.95
C ARG A 161 19.22 -13.03 7.24
N PHE A 162 18.29 -13.18 8.16
CA PHE A 162 18.36 -12.63 9.52
C PHE A 162 18.20 -13.81 10.47
N HIS A 163 19.31 -14.29 11.06
CA HIS A 163 19.34 -15.55 11.82
C HIS A 163 18.70 -16.73 11.07
N ASP A 164 17.58 -17.27 11.56
CA ASP A 164 16.84 -18.39 10.98
C ASP A 164 15.77 -17.95 9.96
N ARG A 165 15.59 -16.63 9.77
CA ARG A 165 14.64 -16.05 8.82
C ARG A 165 15.29 -15.85 7.45
N VAL A 166 14.62 -16.31 6.40
CA VAL A 166 14.91 -15.99 5.00
C VAL A 166 13.85 -15.00 4.54
N VAL A 167 14.26 -13.74 4.50
CA VAL A 167 13.39 -12.59 4.31
C VAL A 167 13.45 -12.14 2.86
N ALA A 168 12.31 -12.11 2.18
CA ALA A 168 12.16 -11.47 0.89
C ALA A 168 11.57 -10.07 1.05
N PHE A 169 12.30 -9.05 0.61
CA PHE A 169 11.77 -7.70 0.41
C PHE A 169 11.21 -7.65 -1.00
N VAL A 170 9.89 -7.51 -1.15
CA VAL A 170 9.18 -7.65 -2.42
C VAL A 170 8.44 -6.37 -2.78
N GLY A 171 8.79 -5.79 -3.94
CA GLY A 171 8.09 -4.67 -4.54
C GLY A 171 7.26 -5.11 -5.75
N CYS A 172 6.14 -4.44 -6.00
CA CYS A 172 5.28 -4.67 -7.17
C CYS A 172 5.32 -3.46 -8.10
N ARG A 173 5.54 -3.66 -9.40
CA ARG A 173 5.54 -2.60 -10.41
C ARG A 173 4.14 -2.12 -10.75
N VAL A 174 3.16 -3.01 -10.71
CA VAL A 174 1.74 -2.71 -10.85
C VAL A 174 1.28 -1.82 -9.69
N SER A 175 0.73 -0.67 -10.02
CA SER A 175 0.06 0.19 -9.04
C SER A 175 -1.37 -0.30 -8.85
N PHE A 176 -1.55 -1.31 -8.00
CA PHE A 176 -2.86 -1.87 -7.69
C PHE A 176 -3.54 -1.19 -6.50
N TRP A 177 -4.77 -1.61 -6.19
CA TRP A 177 -5.59 -1.10 -5.10
C TRP A 177 -6.43 -2.25 -4.53
N GLY A 178 -6.77 -2.20 -3.24
CA GLY A 178 -7.79 -3.09 -2.68
C GLY A 178 -7.40 -4.56 -2.60
N ASP A 179 -8.38 -5.42 -2.91
CA ASP A 179 -8.36 -6.88 -2.80
C ASP A 179 -7.11 -7.60 -3.33
N ILE A 180 -6.44 -7.06 -4.36
CA ILE A 180 -5.20 -7.63 -4.89
C ILE A 180 -4.15 -7.82 -3.80
N SER A 181 -4.07 -6.93 -2.82
CA SER A 181 -3.11 -7.04 -1.72
C SER A 181 -3.31 -8.31 -0.89
N GLY A 182 -4.56 -8.63 -0.56
CA GLY A 182 -4.93 -9.85 0.15
C GLY A 182 -4.66 -11.09 -0.70
N GLU A 183 -4.94 -11.03 -2.01
CA GLU A 183 -4.69 -12.14 -2.92
C GLU A 183 -3.18 -12.42 -3.11
N VAL A 184 -2.32 -11.40 -3.04
CA VAL A 184 -0.85 -11.58 -3.00
C VAL A 184 -0.43 -12.33 -1.74
N VAL A 185 -0.95 -11.94 -0.57
CA VAL A 185 -0.66 -12.63 0.71
C VAL A 185 -1.13 -14.07 0.66
N HIS A 186 -2.36 -14.31 0.20
CA HIS A 186 -2.93 -15.65 0.07
C HIS A 186 -2.08 -16.51 -0.88
N TYR A 187 -1.65 -15.95 -2.01
CA TYR A 187 -0.82 -16.63 -2.98
C TYR A 187 0.52 -17.09 -2.39
N LEU A 188 1.21 -16.17 -1.71
CA LEU A 188 2.49 -16.43 -1.07
C LEU A 188 2.36 -17.49 0.03
N ALA A 189 1.38 -17.34 0.92
CA ALA A 189 1.14 -18.28 2.02
C ALA A 189 0.71 -19.68 1.54
N SER A 190 -0.02 -19.78 0.43
CA SER A 190 -0.50 -21.07 -0.09
C SER A 190 0.55 -21.82 -0.91
N SER A 191 1.62 -21.16 -1.34
CA SER A 191 2.63 -21.74 -2.25
C SER A 191 4.00 -21.96 -1.59
N ARG A 192 4.23 -21.39 -0.39
CA ARG A 192 5.54 -21.33 0.28
C ARG A 192 5.40 -21.44 1.79
N PRO A 193 6.47 -21.80 2.53
CA PRO A 193 6.45 -21.90 3.98
C PRO A 193 6.52 -20.51 4.65
N ILE A 194 5.67 -19.58 4.21
CA ILE A 194 5.60 -18.23 4.79
C ILE A 194 5.06 -18.35 6.21
N ARG A 195 5.82 -17.81 7.18
CA ARG A 195 5.44 -17.69 8.58
C ARG A 195 4.78 -16.35 8.87
N GLU A 196 5.27 -15.30 8.22
CA GLU A 196 4.78 -13.94 8.44
C GLU A 196 4.89 -13.06 7.18
N VAL A 197 4.00 -12.08 7.10
CA VAL A 197 4.03 -11.01 6.11
C VAL A 197 4.02 -9.66 6.82
N ILE A 198 4.94 -8.78 6.43
CA ILE A 198 5.07 -7.43 6.95
C ILE A 198 4.77 -6.44 5.82
N TYR A 199 3.92 -5.44 6.08
CA TYR A 199 3.55 -4.45 5.07
C TYR A 199 4.02 -3.04 5.43
N LEU A 200 4.75 -2.41 4.50
CA LEU A 200 5.16 -1.02 4.59
C LEU A 200 4.51 -0.21 3.47
N GLY A 201 3.70 0.76 3.86
CA GLY A 201 2.86 1.51 2.94
C GLY A 201 2.60 2.91 3.47
N LYS A 202 1.48 3.45 3.03
CA LYS A 202 1.00 4.77 3.42
C LYS A 202 -0.49 4.67 3.71
N LEU A 203 -0.95 5.49 4.63
CA LEU A 203 -2.36 5.60 4.94
C LEU A 203 -2.76 7.05 5.21
N GLY A 204 -4.07 7.29 5.30
CA GLY A 204 -4.65 8.56 5.71
C GLY A 204 -5.11 8.50 7.16
N SER A 205 -4.92 9.59 7.91
CA SER A 205 -5.58 9.78 9.20
C SER A 205 -7.03 10.26 9.00
N VAL A 206 -7.95 9.80 9.85
CA VAL A 206 -9.31 10.36 9.98
C VAL A 206 -9.49 11.17 11.28
N LYS A 207 -8.40 11.37 12.04
CA LYS A 207 -8.38 12.23 13.23
C LYS A 207 -7.74 13.57 12.94
N LYS A 208 -8.35 14.64 13.47
CA LYS A 208 -7.80 16.00 13.42
C LYS A 208 -6.50 16.11 14.22
N GLY A 209 -5.67 17.07 13.88
CA GLY A 209 -4.40 17.36 14.56
C GLY A 209 -3.25 16.40 14.25
N ILE A 210 -3.48 15.36 13.44
CA ILE A 210 -2.41 14.48 12.97
C ILE A 210 -1.83 15.07 11.68
N ARG A 211 -0.63 15.64 11.78
CA ARG A 211 0.08 16.20 10.63
C ARG A 211 0.59 15.06 9.72
N PRO A 212 0.39 15.15 8.40
CA PRO A 212 1.00 14.21 7.46
C PRO A 212 2.53 14.20 7.57
N ASN A 213 3.12 13.02 7.31
CA ASN A 213 4.56 12.77 7.22
C ASN A 213 5.35 13.03 8.52
N THR A 214 4.68 13.01 9.68
CA THR A 214 5.33 13.13 10.99
C THR A 214 5.21 11.90 11.88
N PHE A 215 4.27 11.00 11.59
CA PHE A 215 4.02 9.80 12.37
C PHE A 215 3.96 8.54 11.49
N LEU A 216 4.32 7.43 12.11
CA LEU A 216 4.00 6.08 11.68
C LEU A 216 2.65 5.66 12.26
N ALA A 217 2.04 4.66 11.64
CA ALA A 217 0.80 4.05 12.08
C ALA A 217 0.95 2.52 12.11
N THR A 218 0.41 1.92 13.17
CA THR A 218 0.34 0.47 13.36
C THR A 218 -0.90 0.09 14.17
N GLY A 219 -1.18 -1.21 14.35
CA GLY A 219 -2.42 -1.69 14.99
C GLY A 219 -2.73 -3.15 14.67
N GLY A 220 -3.83 -3.66 15.22
CA GLY A 220 -4.25 -5.07 15.10
C GLY A 220 -5.70 -5.28 14.66
N GLN A 221 -6.38 -4.21 14.17
CA GLN A 221 -7.79 -4.27 13.80
C GLN A 221 -8.10 -3.42 12.56
N SER A 222 -8.91 -3.96 11.65
CA SER A 222 -9.45 -3.22 10.50
C SER A 222 -10.91 -3.58 10.22
N HIS A 223 -11.72 -2.58 9.85
CA HIS A 223 -13.05 -2.77 9.29
C HIS A 223 -12.96 -2.97 7.77
N VAL A 224 -13.32 -4.16 7.29
CA VAL A 224 -13.31 -4.53 5.87
C VAL A 224 -14.72 -4.90 5.45
N HIS A 225 -15.34 -4.11 4.57
CA HIS A 225 -16.68 -4.38 4.03
C HIS A 225 -17.74 -4.60 5.14
N GLY A 226 -17.64 -3.82 6.23
CA GLY A 226 -18.54 -3.93 7.39
C GLY A 226 -18.25 -5.09 8.35
N GLN A 227 -17.20 -5.89 8.10
CA GLN A 227 -16.71 -6.93 9.01
C GLN A 227 -15.46 -6.47 9.73
N ILE A 228 -15.27 -6.92 10.97
CA ILE A 228 -14.06 -6.67 11.73
C ILE A 228 -13.07 -7.81 11.46
N VAL A 229 -11.83 -7.44 11.16
CA VAL A 229 -10.68 -8.33 11.06
C VAL A 229 -9.70 -7.95 12.16
N GLU A 230 -9.37 -8.90 13.01
CA GLU A 230 -8.42 -8.76 14.13
C GLU A 230 -7.23 -9.69 13.92
N TRP A 231 -6.04 -9.24 14.33
CA TRP A 231 -4.82 -10.05 14.30
C TRP A 231 -3.83 -9.57 15.37
N ASP A 232 -2.96 -10.48 15.79
CA ASP A 232 -1.80 -10.15 16.63
C ASP A 232 -0.71 -9.56 15.74
N ASN A 233 -0.39 -8.27 15.94
CA ASN A 233 0.58 -7.58 15.10
C ASN A 233 2.01 -8.01 15.46
N VAL A 234 2.68 -8.70 14.52
CA VAL A 234 4.02 -9.25 14.76
C VAL A 234 5.07 -8.18 15.07
N LEU A 235 4.85 -6.93 14.65
CA LEU A 235 5.80 -5.82 14.88
C LEU A 235 5.61 -5.13 16.24
N GLU A 236 4.53 -5.41 16.97
CA GLU A 236 4.17 -4.68 18.19
C GLU A 236 5.32 -4.60 19.22
N PRO A 237 6.05 -5.68 19.55
CA PRO A 237 7.15 -5.60 20.51
C PRO A 237 8.28 -4.67 20.04
N SER A 238 8.61 -4.71 18.75
CA SER A 238 9.69 -3.90 18.16
C SER A 238 9.30 -2.42 18.06
N VAL A 239 8.03 -2.14 17.74
CA VAL A 239 7.49 -0.78 17.72
C VAL A 239 7.49 -0.18 19.13
N ALA A 240 7.00 -0.92 20.13
CA ALA A 240 6.94 -0.46 21.51
C ALA A 240 8.33 -0.11 22.06
N LEU A 241 9.37 -0.85 21.65
CA LEU A 241 10.74 -0.63 22.11
C LEU A 241 11.44 0.55 21.42
N LEU A 242 11.25 0.70 20.10
CA LEU A 242 12.10 1.59 19.28
C LEU A 242 11.38 2.79 18.68
N ALA A 243 10.05 2.76 18.60
CA ALA A 243 9.28 3.71 17.81
C ALA A 243 8.01 4.22 18.51
N SER A 244 7.89 4.07 19.83
CA SER A 244 6.71 4.50 20.61
C SER A 244 6.40 5.99 20.41
N ASP A 245 7.43 6.83 20.35
CA ASP A 245 7.28 8.29 20.24
C ASP A 245 6.94 8.74 18.81
N TYR A 246 7.10 7.84 17.84
CA TYR A 246 6.90 8.11 16.41
C TYR A 246 5.70 7.37 15.84
N THR A 247 5.04 6.51 16.62
CA THR A 247 3.99 5.62 16.10
C THR A 247 2.68 5.81 16.85
N ILE A 248 1.61 5.94 16.08
CA ILE A 248 0.25 5.93 16.60
C ILE A 248 -0.33 4.53 16.38
N VAL A 249 -0.77 3.89 17.46
CA VAL A 249 -1.47 2.61 17.42
C VAL A 249 -2.97 2.89 17.33
N GLY A 250 -3.65 2.35 16.32
CA GLY A 250 -5.07 2.65 16.11
C GLY A 250 -5.81 1.70 15.17
N ASN A 251 -7.12 1.89 15.08
CA ASN A 251 -8.01 1.06 14.26
C ASN A 251 -8.14 1.59 12.84
N HIS A 252 -8.31 0.66 11.90
CA HIS A 252 -8.34 0.96 10.47
C HIS A 252 -9.72 0.74 9.90
N VAL A 253 -10.01 1.44 8.82
CA VAL A 253 -11.05 1.05 7.88
C VAL A 253 -10.42 0.87 6.51
N THR A 254 -10.67 -0.28 5.88
CA THR A 254 -10.17 -0.59 4.55
C THR A 254 -11.24 -0.36 3.50
N LEU A 255 -10.98 0.54 2.56
CA LEU A 255 -11.90 0.91 1.48
C LEU A 255 -11.38 0.52 0.10
N GLY A 256 -12.29 0.13 -0.79
CA GLY A 256 -11.94 -0.26 -2.17
C GLY A 256 -11.48 0.90 -3.04
N SER A 257 -11.68 2.16 -2.62
CA SER A 257 -11.33 3.34 -3.42
C SER A 257 -11.23 4.59 -2.55
N VAL A 258 -10.24 5.44 -2.81
CA VAL A 258 -10.16 6.80 -2.21
C VAL A 258 -11.38 7.66 -2.57
N MET A 259 -12.11 7.31 -3.64
CA MET A 259 -13.34 7.99 -4.02
C MET A 259 -14.46 7.82 -2.98
N HIS A 260 -14.38 6.81 -2.11
CA HIS A 260 -15.33 6.56 -1.04
C HIS A 260 -15.11 7.46 0.17
N GLU A 261 -13.95 8.14 0.27
CA GLU A 261 -13.58 9.06 1.35
C GLU A 261 -14.27 10.43 1.21
N THR A 262 -15.61 10.39 1.22
CA THR A 262 -16.49 11.56 1.13
C THR A 262 -16.64 12.24 2.50
N GLN A 263 -17.14 13.48 2.51
CA GLN A 263 -17.43 14.19 3.77
C GLN A 263 -18.55 13.50 4.57
N ASP A 264 -19.55 12.94 3.87
CA ASP A 264 -20.65 12.21 4.51
C ASP A 264 -20.14 10.92 5.15
N TRP A 265 -19.29 10.18 4.43
CA TRP A 265 -18.61 9.00 4.97
C TRP A 265 -17.80 9.33 6.22
N LEU A 266 -16.97 10.37 6.16
CA LEU A 266 -16.14 10.79 7.29
C LEU A 266 -17.00 11.22 8.49
N SER A 267 -18.13 11.90 8.25
CA SER A 267 -19.03 12.36 9.31
C SER A 267 -19.81 11.21 9.97
N ALA A 268 -20.02 10.10 9.25
CA ALA A 268 -20.67 8.90 9.75
C ALA A 268 -19.70 7.88 10.36
N LEU A 269 -18.39 8.13 10.28
CA LEU A 269 -17.36 7.20 10.71
C LEU A 269 -17.32 7.06 12.23
N SER A 270 -17.11 5.83 12.72
CA SER A 270 -17.00 5.57 14.16
C SER A 270 -15.86 6.39 14.77
N PRO A 271 -16.04 6.97 15.98
CA PRO A 271 -14.98 7.67 16.70
C PRO A 271 -13.84 6.74 17.13
N GLU A 272 -13.97 5.42 16.98
CA GLU A 272 -12.92 4.44 17.27
C GLU A 272 -11.97 4.20 16.08
N VAL A 273 -12.30 4.69 14.88
CA VAL A 273 -11.44 4.54 13.69
C VAL A 273 -10.44 5.69 13.64
N ASP A 274 -9.17 5.37 13.44
CA ASP A 274 -8.06 6.33 13.42
C ASP A 274 -7.51 6.53 12.00
N PHE A 275 -7.56 5.48 11.18
CA PHE A 275 -6.89 5.44 9.89
C PHE A 275 -7.75 4.84 8.78
N VAL A 276 -7.44 5.22 7.54
CA VAL A 276 -8.03 4.67 6.32
C VAL A 276 -6.96 4.35 5.29
N ASP A 277 -7.08 3.19 4.66
CA ASP A 277 -6.24 2.74 3.56
C ASP A 277 -7.00 1.71 2.69
N PRO A 278 -6.42 1.26 1.57
CA PRO A 278 -7.09 0.28 0.73
C PRO A 278 -6.62 -1.18 0.88
N GLU A 279 -5.61 -1.48 1.67
CA GLU A 279 -4.85 -2.72 1.57
C GLU A 279 -4.65 -3.47 2.89
N VAL A 280 -4.48 -2.80 4.03
CA VAL A 280 -4.08 -3.42 5.31
C VAL A 280 -5.09 -4.49 5.74
N GLY A 281 -6.39 -4.15 5.75
CA GLY A 281 -7.42 -5.09 6.14
C GLY A 281 -7.57 -6.28 5.18
N ARG A 282 -7.32 -6.08 3.88
CA ARG A 282 -7.31 -7.16 2.88
C ARG A 282 -6.13 -8.12 3.11
N MET A 283 -4.94 -7.58 3.37
CA MET A 283 -3.75 -8.38 3.70
C MET A 283 -3.92 -9.13 5.02
N ALA A 284 -4.40 -8.46 6.07
CA ALA A 284 -4.66 -9.07 7.38
C ALA A 284 -5.67 -10.21 7.29
N GLN A 285 -6.78 -9.99 6.57
CA GLN A 285 -7.81 -11.02 6.37
C GLN A 285 -7.22 -12.27 5.70
N ALA A 286 -6.42 -12.08 4.65
CA ALA A 286 -5.74 -13.18 3.98
C ALA A 286 -4.74 -13.89 4.91
N ALA A 287 -3.94 -13.13 5.67
CA ALA A 287 -2.95 -13.68 6.59
C ALA A 287 -3.60 -14.55 7.68
N VAL A 288 -4.63 -14.02 8.35
CA VAL A 288 -5.40 -14.75 9.37
C VAL A 288 -6.01 -16.01 8.77
N SER A 289 -6.62 -15.93 7.59
CA SER A 289 -7.22 -17.10 6.93
C SER A 289 -6.21 -18.20 6.55
N CYS A 290 -4.94 -17.83 6.36
CA CYS A 290 -3.86 -18.74 6.02
C CYS A 290 -3.04 -19.19 7.25
N GLY A 291 -3.32 -18.66 8.45
CA GLY A 291 -2.56 -18.94 9.66
C GLY A 291 -1.13 -18.40 9.63
N VAL A 292 -0.88 -17.29 8.93
CA VAL A 292 0.41 -16.61 8.90
C VAL A 292 0.36 -15.31 9.72
N GLY A 293 1.47 -14.98 10.39
CA GLY A 293 1.60 -13.73 11.13
C GLY A 293 1.50 -12.52 10.20
N PHE A 294 0.93 -11.42 10.70
CA PHE A 294 0.84 -10.18 9.94
C PHE A 294 1.25 -8.98 10.78
N GLY A 295 1.93 -8.04 10.16
CA GLY A 295 2.22 -6.75 10.75
C GLY A 295 2.31 -5.68 9.68
N TYR A 296 2.09 -4.45 10.07
CA TYR A 296 2.34 -3.33 9.19
C TYR A 296 2.86 -2.14 9.98
N LEU A 297 3.59 -1.29 9.28
CA LEU A 297 4.07 -0.03 9.81
C LEU A 297 3.99 0.96 8.66
N HIS A 298 3.05 1.90 8.70
CA HIS A 298 2.75 2.78 7.59
C HIS A 298 3.11 4.22 7.91
N ILE A 299 3.46 5.00 6.89
CA ILE A 299 3.57 6.44 7.04
C ILE A 299 2.17 7.04 6.99
N VAL A 300 1.80 7.86 7.98
CA VAL A 300 0.61 8.71 7.88
C VAL A 300 0.89 9.79 6.85
N SER A 301 0.39 9.61 5.64
CA SER A 301 0.81 10.41 4.47
C SER A 301 -0.16 11.52 4.07
N ASP A 302 -1.38 11.47 4.61
CA ASP A 302 -2.46 12.42 4.39
C ASP A 302 -3.38 12.47 5.63
N ASN A 303 -4.22 13.50 5.71
CA ASN A 303 -5.27 13.60 6.72
C ASN A 303 -6.61 13.94 6.05
N VAL A 304 -7.55 13.00 6.11
CA VAL A 304 -8.87 13.12 5.49
C VAL A 304 -9.77 14.07 6.27
N ALA A 305 -9.55 14.20 7.59
CA ALA A 305 -10.36 15.02 8.49
C ALA A 305 -9.91 16.48 8.61
N GLU A 306 -8.71 16.80 8.17
CA GLU A 306 -8.15 18.15 8.23
C GLU A 306 -7.23 18.40 7.04
N LYS A 307 -7.48 19.50 6.32
CA LYS A 307 -6.64 19.93 5.20
C LYS A 307 -5.30 20.44 5.71
N TYR A 308 -4.22 19.83 5.24
CA TYR A 308 -2.87 20.36 5.33
C TYR A 308 -2.39 20.80 3.95
N ASP A 309 -1.29 21.56 3.90
CA ASP A 309 -0.64 21.88 2.63
C ASP A 309 -0.13 20.63 1.90
N GLU A 310 0.16 19.56 2.64
CA GLU A 310 0.67 18.29 2.13
C GLU A 310 -0.49 17.30 1.97
N ASP A 311 -0.73 16.83 0.74
CA ASP A 311 -1.77 15.86 0.40
C ASP A 311 -1.33 14.89 -0.73
N LEU A 312 -2.23 14.00 -1.17
CA LEU A 312 -1.98 13.03 -2.24
C LEU A 312 -1.55 13.66 -3.59
N SER A 313 -1.72 14.97 -3.79
CA SER A 313 -1.42 15.68 -5.04
C SER A 313 -0.03 16.32 -5.08
N ASN A 314 0.67 16.43 -3.94
CA ASN A 314 2.00 17.07 -3.85
C ASN A 314 3.04 16.29 -3.02
N GLU A 315 2.93 14.96 -2.99
CA GLU A 315 3.82 14.03 -2.29
C GLU A 315 5.33 14.09 -2.65
N ARG A 316 5.74 14.98 -3.55
CA ARG A 316 7.10 15.13 -4.10
C ARG A 316 7.81 16.42 -3.70
N GLU A 317 7.16 17.29 -2.93
CA GLU A 317 7.81 18.51 -2.43
C GLU A 317 8.97 18.16 -1.48
N GLU A 318 10.06 18.92 -1.52
CA GLU A 318 11.29 18.62 -0.76
C GLU A 318 11.04 18.46 0.74
N ARG A 319 10.20 19.32 1.33
CA ARG A 319 9.78 19.22 2.74
C ARG A 319 9.15 17.86 3.10
N VAL A 320 8.35 17.31 2.19
CA VAL A 320 7.69 16.00 2.34
C VAL A 320 8.73 14.88 2.29
N LEU A 321 9.73 15.01 1.40
CA LEU A 321 10.79 14.02 1.24
C LEU A 321 11.72 13.97 2.46
N VAL A 322 12.09 15.13 3.01
CA VAL A 322 12.94 15.23 4.21
C VAL A 322 12.23 14.65 5.43
N GLY A 323 10.96 15.00 5.66
CA GLY A 323 10.19 14.45 6.79
C GLY A 323 10.06 12.92 6.72
N ARG A 324 9.85 12.37 5.53
CA ARG A 324 9.74 10.91 5.33
C ARG A 324 11.07 10.18 5.49
N ALA A 325 12.20 10.81 5.20
CA ALA A 325 13.52 10.17 5.31
C ALA A 325 13.76 9.64 6.74
N HIS A 326 13.49 10.47 7.74
CA HIS A 326 13.60 10.06 9.15
C HIS A 326 12.63 8.94 9.51
N LEU A 327 11.38 9.00 9.04
CA LEU A 327 10.41 7.92 9.29
C LEU A 327 10.84 6.59 8.67
N TYR A 328 11.50 6.60 7.50
CA TYR A 328 12.06 5.38 6.93
C TYR A 328 13.19 4.81 7.79
N GLU A 329 14.06 5.66 8.38
CA GLU A 329 15.09 5.19 9.31
C GLU A 329 14.48 4.47 10.52
N VAL A 330 13.42 5.05 11.11
CA VAL A 330 12.70 4.42 12.23
C VAL A 330 12.08 3.09 11.82
N VAL A 331 11.47 3.01 10.62
CA VAL A 331 10.95 1.75 10.08
C VAL A 331 12.06 0.72 9.92
N GLU A 332 13.23 1.10 9.39
CA GLU A 332 14.36 0.21 9.23
C GLU A 332 14.88 -0.32 10.56
N ASP A 333 14.92 0.51 11.61
CA ASP A 333 15.33 0.08 12.96
C ASP A 333 14.33 -0.93 13.56
N VAL A 334 13.03 -0.67 13.45
CA VAL A 334 11.97 -1.59 13.90
C VAL A 334 12.05 -2.92 13.17
N LEU A 335 12.16 -2.89 11.84
CA LEU A 335 12.26 -4.10 11.03
C LEU A 335 13.55 -4.86 11.32
N PHE A 336 14.68 -4.17 11.45
CA PHE A 336 15.94 -4.82 11.80
C PHE A 336 15.84 -5.55 13.13
N HIS A 337 15.29 -4.90 14.16
CA HIS A 337 15.08 -5.51 15.47
C HIS A 337 14.15 -6.73 15.39
N HIS A 338 12.98 -6.58 14.75
CA HIS A 338 12.02 -7.68 14.58
C HIS A 338 12.62 -8.89 13.88
N LEU A 339 13.27 -8.65 12.74
CA LEU A 339 13.83 -9.72 11.91
C LEU A 339 15.07 -10.36 12.56
N SER A 340 15.76 -9.63 13.44
CA SER A 340 16.95 -10.15 14.15
C SER A 340 16.62 -10.79 15.50
N ALA A 341 15.43 -10.55 16.06
CA ALA A 341 14.94 -11.27 17.21
C ALA A 341 14.67 -12.72 16.79
N GLY A 342 15.52 -13.65 17.25
CA GLY A 342 15.26 -15.08 17.05
C GLY A 342 13.94 -15.50 17.70
N ASP A 343 13.41 -16.66 17.34
CA ASP A 343 12.17 -17.24 17.91
C ASP A 343 12.31 -17.67 19.40
N GLY A 344 13.19 -17.02 20.17
CA GLY A 344 13.42 -17.28 21.58
C GLY A 344 14.20 -16.15 22.23
N THR A 345 13.70 -15.74 23.40
CA THR A 345 14.32 -14.88 24.42
C THR A 345 15.86 -14.90 24.42
N ASP A 346 16.44 -13.70 24.52
CA ASP A 346 17.86 -13.34 24.68
C ASP A 346 18.60 -12.93 23.39
N GLY A 347 18.74 -11.62 23.21
CA GLY A 347 19.61 -11.08 22.16
C GLY A 347 19.58 -9.56 22.02
N LEU A 348 19.65 -8.78 23.10
CA LEU A 348 19.98 -7.35 22.97
C LEU A 348 21.48 -7.20 22.66
N PRO A 349 21.87 -6.44 21.62
CA PRO A 349 23.27 -6.09 21.38
C PRO A 349 23.84 -5.24 22.53
N ASP A 350 25.08 -5.53 22.94
CA ASP A 350 25.79 -4.81 24.02
C ASP A 350 25.93 -3.28 23.79
N SER A 351 25.69 -2.80 22.56
CA SER A 351 25.78 -1.38 22.21
C SER A 351 24.65 -0.50 22.78
N LEU A 352 23.62 -1.08 23.42
CA LEU A 352 22.48 -0.34 23.99
C LEU A 352 22.40 -0.38 25.53
N ARG A 353 23.33 -1.05 26.23
CA ARG A 353 23.36 -1.12 27.72
C ARG A 353 23.94 0.13 28.41
N GLY A 354 24.25 1.17 27.66
CA GLY A 354 25.08 2.29 28.11
C GLY A 354 24.38 3.51 28.69
N THR A 355 23.20 3.43 29.33
CA THR A 355 22.66 4.60 30.07
C THR A 355 21.58 4.23 31.09
N LEU A 356 21.88 3.40 32.09
CA LEU A 356 21.10 3.36 33.34
C LEU A 356 22.09 3.11 34.48
N GLY A 357 22.66 4.20 34.99
CA GLY A 357 23.48 4.21 36.18
C GLY A 357 22.66 3.79 37.39
N THR A 358 23.09 2.69 38.01
CA THR A 358 22.74 2.25 39.36
C THR A 358 22.85 3.40 40.36
N VAL A 359 21.72 3.79 40.97
CA VAL A 359 21.71 4.49 42.26
C VAL A 359 21.32 3.47 43.30
N ASP A 360 22.32 2.71 43.77
CA ASP A 360 22.21 1.95 45.00
C ASP A 360 22.87 2.74 46.14
N GLY A 361 22.13 2.85 47.23
CA GLY A 361 22.46 3.71 48.35
C GLY A 361 23.72 3.27 49.11
N GLN A 362 24.44 4.27 49.61
CA GLN A 362 25.35 4.11 50.73
C GLN A 362 24.89 5.00 51.89
N LYS A 363 24.48 4.35 52.98
CA LYS A 363 24.59 4.87 54.33
C LYS A 363 26.06 4.77 54.77
N ALA A 364 26.60 5.83 55.37
CA ALA A 364 27.54 5.77 56.49
C ALA A 364 27.72 7.16 57.13
N SER A 365 27.46 7.23 58.45
CA SER A 365 28.11 8.05 59.51
C SER A 365 28.91 9.29 59.10
N GLU A 366 28.61 10.50 59.60
CA GLU A 366 28.82 11.00 60.98
C GLU A 366 27.91 12.20 61.29
#